data_AF-A0A2V7Q7M5-F1
#
_entry.id   AF-A0A2V7Q7M5-F1
#
_cell.length_a   1.000
_cell.length_b   1.000
_cell.length_c   1.000
_cell.angle_alpha   90.00
_cell.angle_beta   90.00
_cell.angle_gamma   90.00
#
_symmetry.space_group_name_H-M   'P 1'
#
loop_
_entity.id
_entity.type
_entity.pdbx_description
1 polymer ?
#
loop_
_entity_poly.entity_id
_entity_poly.type
_entity_poly.pdbx_seq_one_letter_code
_entity_poly.pdbx_strand_id
1 'polypeptide(L)'
;MITSVLGLHHVTAIASDPQRNLDFYVGLLGLRLVKRTVNFDDPETYHLYFGDEVGTPGSLMTFFPWPGAKPGRQGTGQVAVTSFAVLPRALGFWVARLVRHGIRHEGPTKQVISFRDHDGLMLELVGDAGAEARGAWGEAPGIPREHAIHGFHGVTIWAERGDDTERVLVDTLGFRGVHEDGSTRRFAVGDGGPGTLVDVRSVGGFVRGAGGAGTVHHVAWRVPDDATQLQMRERVTKAGLDPTPVIDRHYFHSVYFREPGGVLFELATDPPGFTIDEPVARLGERLMLPRQYEAHRTQIEALLPPIHLPVPASAATLLTSTTGPEDVSGDALGFVHRYVPPAAGAELAGSTTLLLLHGTGGDEEDLIPLGRSLLPGAGMLSPRGKMLERGAPRFFRRLAEGVFDQEDLAHRTEELAEFVVAATRTYEL
;
A
#
# COMPACT_ATOMS: atom_id res chain seq x y z
N MET A 1 -3.68 30.11 24.94
CA MET A 1 -4.46 29.35 23.95
C MET A 1 -4.43 27.90 24.36
N ILE A 2 -5.51 27.15 24.15
CA ILE A 2 -5.55 25.70 24.46
C ILE A 2 -4.64 25.00 23.45
N THR A 3 -3.64 24.26 23.92
CA THR A 3 -2.81 23.41 23.07
C THR A 3 -3.68 22.26 22.53
N SER A 4 -3.83 22.14 21.21
CA SER A 4 -4.67 21.15 20.54
C SER A 4 -3.89 20.39 19.47
N VAL A 5 -4.35 19.19 19.11
CA VAL A 5 -3.81 18.50 17.92
C VAL A 5 -4.25 19.22 16.65
N LEU A 6 -3.49 19.04 15.56
CA LEU A 6 -3.72 19.73 14.29
C LEU A 6 -4.52 18.93 13.26
N GLY A 7 -4.68 17.62 13.49
CA GLY A 7 -5.39 16.70 12.59
C GLY A 7 -4.77 15.29 12.64
N LEU A 8 -5.13 14.46 11.66
CA LEU A 8 -4.51 13.15 11.43
C LEU A 8 -3.05 13.33 10.99
N HIS A 9 -2.16 12.54 11.57
CA HIS A 9 -0.76 12.45 11.15
C HIS A 9 -0.55 11.25 10.23
N HIS A 10 -0.89 10.06 10.72
CA HIS A 10 -0.79 8.82 9.97
C HIS A 10 -1.76 7.77 10.52
N VAL A 11 -2.05 6.75 9.73
CA VAL A 11 -2.79 5.55 10.15
C VAL A 11 -1.90 4.35 9.88
N THR A 12 -1.76 3.45 10.87
CA THR A 12 -0.93 2.26 10.74
C THR A 12 -1.79 1.01 10.83
N ALA A 13 -1.70 0.13 9.83
CA ALA A 13 -2.45 -1.11 9.75
C ALA A 13 -1.53 -2.33 9.59
N ILE A 14 -2.09 -3.51 9.77
CA ILE A 14 -1.39 -4.79 9.59
C ILE A 14 -1.80 -5.38 8.24
N ALA A 15 -0.82 -5.81 7.45
CA ALA A 15 -1.02 -6.50 6.19
C ALA A 15 -0.48 -7.94 6.23
N SER A 16 -0.97 -8.82 5.35
CA SER A 16 -0.52 -10.22 5.29
C SER A 16 0.63 -10.47 4.31
N ASP A 17 0.81 -9.59 3.32
CA ASP A 17 1.80 -9.75 2.26
C ASP A 17 2.32 -8.38 1.80
N PRO A 18 3.65 -8.15 1.79
CA PRO A 18 4.21 -6.85 1.47
C PRO A 18 4.09 -6.46 -0.01
N GLN A 19 4.11 -7.43 -0.95
CA GLN A 19 3.98 -7.14 -2.38
C GLN A 19 2.54 -6.79 -2.73
N ARG A 20 1.55 -7.58 -2.29
CA ARG A 20 0.13 -7.30 -2.51
C ARG A 20 -0.29 -5.98 -1.86
N ASN A 21 0.33 -5.63 -0.73
CA ASN A 21 0.17 -4.32 -0.10
C ASN A 21 0.73 -3.20 -1.00
N LEU A 22 1.96 -3.33 -1.48
CA LEU A 22 2.57 -2.37 -2.40
C LEU A 22 1.73 -2.18 -3.67
N ASP A 23 1.31 -3.27 -4.32
CA ASP A 23 0.51 -3.26 -5.55
C ASP A 23 -0.83 -2.53 -5.35
N PHE A 24 -1.44 -2.68 -4.18
CA PHE A 24 -2.69 -2.02 -3.87
C PHE A 24 -2.51 -0.52 -3.59
N TYR A 25 -1.62 -0.15 -2.66
CA TYR A 25 -1.51 1.24 -2.23
C TYR A 25 -0.76 2.12 -3.25
N VAL A 26 0.22 1.57 -3.96
CA VAL A 26 0.93 2.29 -5.03
C VAL A 26 0.29 2.06 -6.38
N GLY A 27 0.03 0.81 -6.76
CA GLY A 27 -0.50 0.48 -8.09
C GLY A 27 -1.97 0.89 -8.25
N LEU A 28 -2.86 0.42 -7.38
CA LEU A 28 -4.28 0.72 -7.50
C LEU A 28 -4.62 2.15 -7.03
N LEU A 29 -4.21 2.53 -5.82
CA LEU A 29 -4.56 3.82 -5.22
C LEU A 29 -3.64 4.98 -5.63
N GLY A 30 -2.48 4.71 -6.24
CA GLY A 30 -1.59 5.76 -6.71
C GLY A 30 -0.93 6.58 -5.61
N LEU A 31 -0.84 6.07 -4.38
CA LEU A 31 -0.04 6.71 -3.34
C LEU A 31 1.44 6.50 -3.64
N ARG A 32 2.28 7.43 -3.22
CA ARG A 32 3.73 7.28 -3.31
C ARG A 32 4.21 6.40 -2.16
N LEU A 33 5.06 5.40 -2.42
CA LEU A 33 5.87 4.79 -1.37
C LEU A 33 6.92 5.82 -0.95
N VAL A 34 6.73 6.48 0.19
CA VAL A 34 7.60 7.56 0.68
C VAL A 34 8.72 7.05 1.59
N LYS A 35 8.54 5.86 2.18
CA LYS A 35 9.58 5.21 2.94
C LYS A 35 9.42 3.69 2.95
N ARG A 36 10.55 3.01 2.81
CA ARG A 36 10.71 1.59 3.10
C ARG A 36 11.73 1.44 4.22
N THR A 37 11.27 1.01 5.38
CA THR A 37 12.11 0.74 6.54
C THR A 37 11.65 -0.54 7.23
N VAL A 38 12.11 -0.78 8.45
CA VAL A 38 11.68 -1.90 9.29
C VAL A 38 10.94 -1.38 10.51
N ASN A 39 10.11 -2.22 11.12
CA ASN A 39 9.51 -1.88 12.40
C ASN A 39 10.64 -1.68 13.45
N PHE A 40 10.60 -0.55 14.13
CA PHE A 40 11.64 -0.15 15.09
C PHE A 40 11.65 -1.02 16.35
N ASP A 41 10.56 -1.76 16.58
CA ASP A 41 10.40 -2.70 17.69
C ASP A 41 10.61 -4.16 17.24
N ASP A 42 10.58 -4.43 15.93
CA ASP A 42 10.76 -5.75 15.29
C ASP A 42 11.44 -5.60 13.91
N PRO A 43 12.78 -5.63 13.83
CA PRO A 43 13.50 -5.32 12.59
C PRO A 43 13.38 -6.38 11.51
N GLU A 44 12.76 -7.54 11.78
CA GLU A 44 12.50 -8.60 10.79
C GLU A 44 11.23 -8.33 9.96
N THR A 45 10.47 -7.28 10.33
CA THR A 45 9.25 -6.88 9.67
C THR A 45 9.44 -5.54 8.94
N TYR A 46 8.97 -5.42 7.70
CA TYR A 46 8.91 -4.12 7.02
C TYR A 46 8.02 -3.12 7.77
N HIS A 47 8.36 -1.85 7.64
CA HIS A 47 7.43 -0.74 7.88
C HIS A 47 7.37 0.09 6.61
N LEU A 48 6.25 -0.02 5.90
CA LEU A 48 6.03 0.65 4.62
C LEU A 48 5.17 1.90 4.84
N TYR A 49 5.57 3.03 4.25
CA TYR A 49 4.87 4.31 4.35
C TYR A 49 4.42 4.77 2.97
N PHE A 50 3.11 5.00 2.84
CA PHE A 50 2.46 5.47 1.63
C PHE A 50 1.87 6.85 1.86
N GLY A 51 2.06 7.80 0.95
CA GLY A 51 1.53 9.14 1.12
C GLY A 51 1.51 9.96 -0.17
N ASP A 52 1.51 11.28 0.00
CA ASP A 52 1.68 12.24 -1.09
C ASP A 52 3.16 12.34 -1.55
N GLU A 53 3.51 13.40 -2.27
CA GLU A 53 4.84 13.58 -2.84
C GLU A 53 5.99 13.47 -1.84
N VAL A 54 5.82 13.95 -0.60
CA VAL A 54 6.89 13.99 0.42
C VAL A 54 6.52 13.27 1.70
N GLY A 55 5.32 12.70 1.78
CA GLY A 55 4.82 12.06 2.99
C GLY A 55 4.34 13.08 4.03
N THR A 56 3.62 14.11 3.59
CA THR A 56 3.13 15.17 4.48
C THR A 56 2.19 14.57 5.55
N PRO A 57 2.28 14.99 6.83
CA PRO A 57 1.35 14.56 7.87
C PRO A 57 -0.13 14.72 7.46
N GLY A 58 -0.89 13.66 7.68
CA GLY A 58 -2.29 13.51 7.25
C GLY A 58 -2.46 12.93 5.85
N SER A 59 -1.38 12.56 5.15
CA SER A 59 -1.42 11.74 3.93
C SER A 59 -0.99 10.28 4.15
N LEU A 60 -0.40 9.99 5.31
CA LEU A 60 0.41 8.79 5.54
C LEU A 60 -0.40 7.58 5.96
N MET A 61 -0.55 6.62 5.05
CA MET A 61 -1.00 5.27 5.37
C MET A 61 0.21 4.35 5.52
N THR A 62 0.35 3.67 6.64
CA THR A 62 1.53 2.84 6.93
C THR A 62 1.15 1.41 7.27
N PHE A 63 2.06 0.47 7.00
CA PHE A 63 1.81 -0.95 7.19
C PHE A 63 2.96 -1.68 7.85
N PHE A 64 2.59 -2.61 8.74
CA PHE A 64 3.40 -3.76 9.10
C PHE A 64 2.89 -4.98 8.30
N PRO A 65 3.50 -5.29 7.14
CA PRO A 65 3.17 -6.51 6.42
C PRO A 65 3.88 -7.69 7.10
N TRP A 66 3.09 -8.54 7.75
CA TRP A 66 3.55 -9.77 8.39
C TRP A 66 3.20 -10.97 7.51
N PRO A 67 4.17 -11.57 6.81
CA PRO A 67 3.95 -12.74 5.97
C PRO A 67 3.20 -13.84 6.72
N GLY A 68 2.04 -14.23 6.21
CA GLY A 68 1.22 -15.29 6.81
C GLY A 68 0.46 -14.87 8.07
N ALA A 69 0.36 -13.58 8.38
CA ALA A 69 -0.49 -13.09 9.46
C ALA A 69 -1.94 -13.57 9.28
N LYS A 70 -2.53 -14.03 10.38
CA LYS A 70 -3.93 -14.44 10.39
C LYS A 70 -4.81 -13.20 10.11
N PRO A 71 -5.92 -13.37 9.38
CA PRO A 71 -6.91 -12.30 9.23
C PRO A 71 -7.37 -11.79 10.59
N GLY A 72 -7.35 -10.47 10.75
CA GLY A 72 -7.92 -9.82 11.93
C GLY A 72 -9.46 -9.87 11.89
N ARG A 73 -10.08 -9.35 12.93
CA ARG A 73 -11.54 -9.21 13.00
C ARG A 73 -11.88 -7.76 13.29
N GLN A 74 -12.58 -7.12 12.37
CA GLN A 74 -13.14 -5.79 12.61
C GLN A 74 -14.20 -5.84 13.70
N GLY A 75 -14.19 -4.84 14.57
CA GLY A 75 -15.13 -4.74 15.68
C GLY A 75 -14.92 -3.49 16.50
N THR A 76 -15.56 -3.45 17.67
CA THR A 76 -15.43 -2.30 18.57
C THR A 76 -14.02 -2.17 19.14
N GLY A 77 -13.62 -0.92 19.42
CA GLY A 77 -12.30 -0.58 19.96
C GLY A 77 -11.19 -0.51 18.92
N GLN A 78 -11.55 -0.23 17.66
CA GLN A 78 -10.62 -0.03 16.55
C GLN A 78 -11.05 1.15 15.68
N VAL A 79 -10.09 1.72 14.95
CA VAL A 79 -10.43 2.46 13.72
C VAL A 79 -10.89 1.42 12.71
N ALA A 80 -12.15 1.52 12.32
CA ALA A 80 -12.80 0.56 11.43
C ALA A 80 -12.62 0.97 9.97
N VAL A 81 -12.72 2.26 9.66
CA VAL A 81 -12.66 2.80 8.29
C VAL A 81 -11.60 3.89 8.20
N THR A 82 -10.79 3.85 7.14
CA THR A 82 -9.88 4.92 6.76
C THR A 82 -10.35 5.55 5.45
N SER A 83 -10.67 6.84 5.48
CA SER A 83 -11.24 7.54 4.33
C SER A 83 -10.20 8.49 3.72
N PHE A 84 -10.00 8.40 2.42
CA PHE A 84 -9.13 9.27 1.62
C PHE A 84 -9.93 10.36 0.93
N ALA A 85 -9.34 11.54 0.79
CA ALA A 85 -9.96 12.67 0.12
C ALA A 85 -9.58 12.68 -1.36
N VAL A 86 -10.58 12.84 -2.21
CA VAL A 86 -10.41 13.09 -3.65
C VAL A 86 -11.27 14.29 -4.04
N LEU A 87 -10.97 14.92 -5.17
CA LEU A 87 -11.84 15.96 -5.69
C LEU A 87 -13.18 15.34 -6.14
N PRO A 88 -14.33 16.02 -5.94
CA PRO A 88 -15.65 15.52 -6.35
C PRO A 88 -15.71 14.98 -7.79
N ARG A 89 -15.04 15.68 -8.71
CA ARG A 89 -14.95 15.31 -10.13
C ARG A 89 -14.19 13.99 -10.40
N ALA A 90 -13.37 13.52 -9.45
CA ALA A 90 -12.58 12.30 -9.58
C ALA A 90 -13.39 11.04 -9.27
N LEU A 91 -14.57 11.14 -8.64
CA LEU A 91 -15.35 9.97 -8.24
C LEU A 91 -15.69 9.05 -9.41
N GLY A 92 -16.06 9.61 -10.58
CA GLY A 92 -16.33 8.81 -11.77
C GLY A 92 -15.12 8.03 -12.28
N PHE A 93 -13.92 8.63 -12.21
CA PHE A 93 -12.67 7.96 -12.52
C PHE A 93 -12.41 6.79 -11.57
N TRP A 94 -12.60 7.00 -10.26
CA TRP A 94 -12.34 5.97 -9.25
C TRP A 94 -13.29 4.78 -9.35
N VAL A 95 -14.58 5.01 -9.60
CA VAL A 95 -15.52 3.91 -9.89
C VAL A 95 -15.04 3.08 -11.09
N ALA A 96 -14.72 3.73 -12.21
CA ALA A 96 -14.27 3.04 -13.41
C ALA A 96 -12.96 2.27 -13.19
N ARG A 97 -12.03 2.83 -12.41
CA ARG A 97 -10.76 2.17 -12.05
C ARG A 97 -11.01 0.95 -11.16
N LEU A 98 -11.81 1.08 -10.10
CA LEU A 98 -12.13 -0.05 -9.22
C LEU A 98 -12.80 -1.20 -9.99
N VAL A 99 -13.74 -0.90 -10.90
CA VAL A 99 -14.34 -1.91 -11.80
C VAL A 99 -13.29 -2.59 -12.67
N ARG A 100 -12.41 -1.82 -13.33
CA ARG A 100 -11.38 -2.35 -14.23
C ARG A 100 -10.42 -3.30 -13.51
N HIS A 101 -10.11 -3.02 -12.26
CA HIS A 101 -9.23 -3.85 -11.43
C HIS A 101 -9.99 -4.92 -10.62
N GLY A 102 -11.28 -5.14 -10.87
CA GLY A 102 -12.07 -6.19 -10.22
C GLY A 102 -12.33 -5.96 -8.72
N ILE A 103 -12.23 -4.71 -8.24
CA ILE A 103 -12.43 -4.37 -6.84
C ILE A 103 -13.91 -4.16 -6.55
N ARG A 104 -14.45 -5.00 -5.66
CA ARG A 104 -15.81 -4.85 -5.12
C ARG A 104 -15.90 -3.56 -4.32
N HIS A 105 -16.89 -2.74 -4.64
CA HIS A 105 -17.12 -1.44 -4.01
C HIS A 105 -18.62 -1.13 -3.94
N GLU A 106 -18.96 -0.16 -3.08
CA GLU A 106 -20.29 0.42 -2.94
C GLU A 106 -20.24 1.92 -3.24
N GLY A 107 -21.36 2.47 -3.73
CA GLY A 107 -21.47 3.88 -4.09
C GLY A 107 -21.03 4.21 -5.53
N PRO A 108 -20.92 5.50 -5.87
CA PRO A 108 -20.86 6.63 -4.96
C PRO A 108 -22.21 6.99 -4.34
N THR A 109 -22.29 7.07 -3.01
CA THR A 109 -23.46 7.55 -2.27
C THR A 109 -23.03 8.73 -1.40
N LYS A 110 -23.71 9.88 -1.49
CA LYS A 110 -23.30 11.12 -0.80
C LYS A 110 -21.80 11.45 -1.00
N GLN A 111 -21.28 11.27 -2.22
CA GLN A 111 -19.87 11.46 -2.59
C GLN A 111 -18.87 10.47 -1.98
N VAL A 112 -19.33 9.36 -1.42
CA VAL A 112 -18.46 8.33 -0.82
C VAL A 112 -18.49 7.05 -1.66
N ILE A 113 -17.31 6.51 -1.97
CA ILE A 113 -17.11 5.16 -2.53
C ILE A 113 -16.45 4.32 -1.44
N SER A 114 -17.09 3.24 -1.01
CA SER A 114 -16.56 2.34 0.02
C SER A 114 -16.08 1.03 -0.60
N PHE A 115 -14.92 0.54 -0.19
CA PHE A 115 -14.33 -0.70 -0.70
C PHE A 115 -13.40 -1.31 0.36
N ARG A 116 -12.80 -2.45 0.01
CA ARG A 116 -11.82 -3.13 0.88
C ARG A 116 -10.52 -3.37 0.15
N ASP A 117 -9.43 -3.34 0.88
CA ASP A 117 -8.18 -3.88 0.37
C ASP A 117 -8.17 -5.42 0.37
N HIS A 118 -7.06 -5.99 -0.07
CA HIS A 118 -6.90 -7.43 -0.23
C HIS A 118 -6.89 -8.22 1.10
N ASP A 119 -6.64 -7.55 2.23
CA ASP A 119 -6.69 -8.12 3.57
C ASP A 119 -8.04 -7.84 4.27
N GLY A 120 -8.91 -7.05 3.65
CA GLY A 120 -10.26 -6.75 4.14
C GLY A 120 -10.37 -5.43 4.92
N LEU A 121 -9.31 -4.62 4.97
CA LEU A 121 -9.33 -3.29 5.59
C LEU A 121 -10.39 -2.42 4.89
N MET A 122 -11.25 -1.74 5.64
CA MET A 122 -12.28 -0.88 5.06
C MET A 122 -11.72 0.49 4.70
N LEU A 123 -11.87 0.85 3.43
CA LEU A 123 -11.39 2.09 2.87
C LEU A 123 -12.52 2.86 2.19
N GLU A 124 -12.38 4.17 2.15
CA GLU A 124 -13.28 5.04 1.41
C GLU A 124 -12.52 6.06 0.57
N LEU A 125 -13.13 6.44 -0.55
CA LEU A 125 -12.78 7.65 -1.30
C LEU A 125 -13.94 8.64 -1.17
N VAL A 126 -13.65 9.82 -0.63
CA VAL A 126 -14.64 10.86 -0.33
C VAL A 126 -14.38 12.07 -1.24
N GLY A 127 -15.38 12.40 -2.05
CA GLY A 127 -15.37 13.61 -2.87
C GLY A 127 -15.57 14.86 -2.00
N ASP A 128 -14.49 15.61 -1.77
CA ASP A 128 -14.49 16.83 -0.96
C ASP A 128 -13.76 17.95 -1.71
N ALA A 129 -14.41 19.11 -1.85
CA ALA A 129 -13.80 20.27 -2.51
C ALA A 129 -12.56 20.79 -1.75
N GLY A 130 -12.54 20.66 -0.42
CA GLY A 130 -11.41 21.03 0.43
C GLY A 130 -10.16 20.18 0.22
N ALA A 131 -10.26 19.08 -0.54
CA ALA A 131 -9.11 18.25 -0.91
C ALA A 131 -8.05 19.05 -1.68
N GLU A 132 -8.45 20.06 -2.45
CA GLU A 132 -7.52 20.88 -3.23
C GLU A 132 -6.50 21.65 -2.38
N ALA A 133 -6.80 21.89 -1.10
CA ALA A 133 -5.90 22.56 -0.16
C ALA A 133 -4.75 21.67 0.31
N ARG A 134 -4.76 20.37 -0.03
CA ARG A 134 -3.74 19.40 0.35
C ARG A 134 -2.92 18.94 -0.85
N GLY A 135 -1.66 18.59 -0.60
CA GLY A 135 -0.79 17.96 -1.58
C GLY A 135 -1.33 16.59 -2.03
N ALA A 136 -0.90 16.15 -3.21
CA ALA A 136 -1.19 14.85 -3.78
C ALA A 136 0.00 14.37 -4.60
N TRP A 137 0.13 13.06 -4.79
CA TRP A 137 1.11 12.49 -5.71
C TRP A 137 0.54 12.44 -7.13
N GLY A 138 1.13 13.24 -8.03
CA GLY A 138 0.59 13.45 -9.39
C GLY A 138 1.22 12.61 -10.50
N GLU A 139 2.19 11.75 -10.19
CA GLU A 139 2.92 10.96 -11.19
C GLU A 139 2.59 9.46 -11.14
N ALA A 140 1.52 9.08 -10.44
CA ALA A 140 1.08 7.70 -10.35
C ALA A 140 0.65 7.17 -11.74
N PRO A 141 1.21 6.03 -12.21
CA PRO A 141 0.85 5.47 -13.52
C PRO A 141 -0.65 5.21 -13.69
N GLY A 142 -1.22 5.74 -14.76
CA GLY A 142 -2.63 5.58 -15.09
C GLY A 142 -3.60 6.33 -14.18
N ILE A 143 -3.12 7.25 -13.34
CA ILE A 143 -3.93 8.15 -12.51
C ILE A 143 -3.52 9.60 -12.81
N PRO A 144 -4.33 10.34 -13.60
CA PRO A 144 -4.09 11.76 -13.83
C PRO A 144 -4.06 12.56 -12.53
N ARG A 145 -3.26 13.63 -12.47
CA ARG A 145 -3.08 14.45 -11.25
C ARG A 145 -4.40 14.98 -10.69
N GLU A 146 -5.35 15.34 -11.56
CA GLU A 146 -6.68 15.82 -11.17
C GLU A 146 -7.59 14.75 -10.55
N HIS A 147 -7.14 13.49 -10.54
CA HIS A 147 -7.83 12.35 -9.95
C HIS A 147 -7.05 11.73 -8.78
N ALA A 148 -5.87 12.25 -8.45
CA ALA A 148 -5.04 11.76 -7.36
C ALA A 148 -5.72 11.92 -5.98
N ILE A 149 -5.25 11.12 -5.02
CA ILE A 149 -5.67 11.19 -3.61
C ILE A 149 -4.92 12.32 -2.92
N HIS A 150 -5.64 13.13 -2.16
CA HIS A 150 -5.15 14.31 -1.43
C HIS A 150 -4.97 14.02 0.07
N GLY A 151 -4.42 12.84 0.39
CA GLY A 151 -4.30 12.33 1.75
C GLY A 151 -5.65 11.92 2.37
N PHE A 152 -5.71 11.89 3.71
CA PHE A 152 -6.91 11.49 4.42
C PHE A 152 -8.03 12.53 4.31
N HIS A 153 -9.26 12.05 4.20
CA HIS A 153 -10.45 12.79 4.57
C HIS A 153 -10.67 12.70 6.09
N GLY A 154 -10.64 11.48 6.65
CA GLY A 154 -10.87 11.22 8.06
C GLY A 154 -10.77 9.74 8.42
N VAL A 155 -11.11 9.40 9.66
CA VAL A 155 -11.22 8.02 10.13
C VAL A 155 -12.54 7.79 10.86
N THR A 156 -13.06 6.56 10.82
CA THR A 156 -14.23 6.16 11.61
C THR A 156 -13.82 5.14 12.68
N ILE A 157 -14.06 5.48 13.94
CA ILE A 157 -13.91 4.59 15.10
C ILE A 157 -15.22 3.87 15.34
N TRP A 158 -15.16 2.55 15.52
CA TRP A 158 -16.29 1.79 16.05
C TRP A 158 -16.13 1.61 17.55
N ALA A 159 -17.08 2.15 18.31
CA ALA A 159 -17.11 2.08 19.76
C ALA A 159 -18.32 1.26 20.22
N GLU A 160 -18.16 0.56 21.35
CA GLU A 160 -19.31 -0.07 22.03
C GLU A 160 -20.28 1.02 22.52
N ARG A 161 -19.71 2.07 23.14
CA ARG A 161 -20.36 3.32 23.52
C ARG A 161 -19.41 4.48 23.22
N GLY A 162 -19.85 5.48 22.46
CA GLY A 162 -18.98 6.58 22.01
C GLY A 162 -18.55 7.56 23.11
N ASP A 163 -19.33 7.70 24.18
CA ASP A 163 -19.20 8.79 25.16
C ASP A 163 -17.78 8.96 25.74
N ASP A 164 -17.09 7.86 26.04
CA ASP A 164 -15.75 7.91 26.63
C ASP A 164 -14.67 8.28 25.60
N THR A 165 -14.75 7.75 24.38
CA THR A 165 -13.85 8.13 23.28
C THR A 165 -14.03 9.61 22.93
N GLU A 166 -15.27 10.09 22.93
CA GLU A 166 -15.59 11.49 22.64
C GLU A 166 -15.05 12.45 23.69
N ARG A 167 -15.13 12.06 24.98
CA ARG A 167 -14.51 12.82 26.06
C ARG A 167 -13.01 12.98 25.87
N VAL A 168 -12.31 11.92 25.42
CA VAL A 168 -10.88 12.01 25.09
C VAL A 168 -10.65 12.95 23.90
N LEU A 169 -11.43 12.82 22.82
CA LEU A 169 -11.30 13.68 21.64
C LEU A 169 -11.50 15.16 22.01
N VAL A 170 -12.55 15.49 22.76
CA VAL A 170 -12.90 16.89 23.08
C VAL A 170 -12.02 17.45 24.21
N ASP A 171 -12.04 16.82 25.37
CA ASP A 171 -11.46 17.40 26.59
C ASP A 171 -9.93 17.29 26.62
N THR A 172 -9.39 16.26 25.97
CA THR A 172 -7.94 15.99 25.95
C THR A 172 -7.28 16.45 24.66
N LEU A 173 -7.83 16.10 23.50
CA LEU A 173 -7.20 16.37 22.20
C LEU A 173 -7.61 17.70 21.55
N GLY A 174 -8.71 18.31 22.01
CA GLY A 174 -9.17 19.62 21.55
C GLY A 174 -10.05 19.57 20.29
N PHE A 175 -10.68 18.43 20.00
CA PHE A 175 -11.71 18.33 18.96
C PHE A 175 -12.99 19.07 19.37
N ARG A 176 -13.77 19.48 18.38
CA ARG A 176 -15.15 19.98 18.54
C ARG A 176 -16.13 19.06 17.82
N GLY A 177 -17.31 18.84 18.39
CA GLY A 177 -18.42 18.21 17.68
C GLY A 177 -18.87 19.06 16.50
N VAL A 178 -19.18 18.42 15.36
CA VAL A 178 -19.54 19.08 14.11
C VAL A 178 -20.89 18.60 13.59
N HIS A 179 -21.17 17.30 13.69
CA HIS A 179 -22.38 16.71 13.14
C HIS A 179 -22.76 15.43 13.89
N GLU A 180 -24.03 15.06 13.83
CA GLU A 180 -24.57 13.82 14.38
C GLU A 180 -25.58 13.24 13.38
N ASP A 181 -25.36 11.99 12.96
CA ASP A 181 -26.24 11.23 12.07
C ASP A 181 -26.42 9.81 12.61
N GLY A 182 -27.62 9.51 13.08
CA GLY A 182 -27.95 8.22 13.69
C GLY A 182 -27.04 7.91 14.89
N SER A 183 -26.25 6.84 14.79
CA SER A 183 -25.30 6.43 15.83
C SER A 183 -23.87 6.96 15.62
N THR A 184 -23.68 7.86 14.66
CA THR A 184 -22.37 8.42 14.30
C THR A 184 -22.30 9.89 14.69
N ARG A 185 -21.29 10.25 15.48
CA ARG A 185 -20.95 11.64 15.83
C ARG A 185 -19.62 12.03 15.18
N ARG A 186 -19.61 13.15 14.48
CA ARG A 186 -18.43 13.68 13.78
C ARG A 186 -17.76 14.78 14.60
N PHE A 187 -16.45 14.69 14.68
CA PHE A 187 -15.57 15.62 15.35
C PHE A 187 -14.55 16.21 14.38
N ALA A 188 -14.15 17.45 14.61
CA ALA A 188 -13.08 18.10 13.87
C ALA A 188 -12.13 18.88 14.78
N VAL A 189 -10.89 19.06 14.33
CA VAL A 189 -9.97 20.09 14.84
C VAL A 189 -9.81 21.21 13.83
N GLY A 190 -9.38 22.38 14.30
CA GLY A 190 -9.26 23.58 13.48
C GLY A 190 -10.56 23.95 12.75
N ASP A 191 -10.42 24.40 11.51
CA ASP A 191 -11.55 24.80 10.66
C ASP A 191 -12.34 23.61 10.09
N GLY A 192 -11.83 22.39 10.25
CA GLY A 192 -12.40 21.18 9.66
C GLY A 192 -11.88 20.90 8.25
N GLY A 193 -12.54 19.96 7.56
CA GLY A 193 -12.15 19.52 6.21
C GLY A 193 -11.18 18.33 6.20
N PRO A 194 -10.64 17.97 5.02
CA PRO A 194 -9.83 16.77 4.87
C PRO A 194 -8.62 16.67 5.81
N GLY A 195 -8.53 15.54 6.51
CA GLY A 195 -7.42 15.18 7.38
C GLY A 195 -7.58 15.70 8.81
N THR A 196 -8.71 16.33 9.14
CA THR A 196 -8.98 16.82 10.50
C THR A 196 -10.24 16.20 11.11
N LEU A 197 -10.83 15.19 10.46
CA LEU A 197 -12.13 14.62 10.81
C LEU A 197 -12.01 13.25 11.47
N VAL A 198 -12.83 13.03 12.49
CA VAL A 198 -13.00 11.75 13.18
C VAL A 198 -14.48 11.49 13.38
N ASP A 199 -14.95 10.34 12.92
CA ASP A 199 -16.30 9.86 13.19
C ASP A 199 -16.25 8.81 14.30
N VAL A 200 -17.05 8.98 15.34
CA VAL A 200 -17.25 7.98 16.39
C VAL A 200 -18.62 7.34 16.16
N ARG A 201 -18.63 6.07 15.76
CA ARG A 201 -19.85 5.30 15.53
C ARG A 201 -20.07 4.33 16.68
N SER A 202 -21.16 4.54 17.42
CA SER A 202 -21.62 3.61 18.43
C SER A 202 -22.35 2.45 17.75
N VAL A 203 -21.83 1.24 17.88
CA VAL A 203 -22.35 0.03 17.19
C VAL A 203 -22.79 -1.08 18.16
N GLY A 204 -23.05 -0.73 19.44
CA GLY A 204 -23.22 -1.63 20.58
C GLY A 204 -23.87 -3.00 20.35
N GLY A 205 -23.47 -3.99 21.14
CA GLY A 205 -23.83 -5.40 20.92
C GLY A 205 -23.03 -6.08 19.80
N PHE A 206 -21.94 -5.46 19.35
CA PHE A 206 -21.04 -5.99 18.34
C PHE A 206 -19.80 -6.63 18.97
N VAL A 207 -19.15 -7.55 18.25
CA VAL A 207 -17.93 -8.19 18.76
C VAL A 207 -16.79 -7.19 18.90
N ARG A 208 -15.95 -7.37 19.92
CA ARG A 208 -14.69 -6.64 20.04
C ARG A 208 -13.77 -6.97 18.88
N GLY A 209 -13.12 -5.95 18.35
CA GLY A 209 -12.09 -6.10 17.33
C GLY A 209 -10.94 -6.98 17.81
N ALA A 210 -10.31 -7.70 16.89
CA ALA A 210 -9.10 -8.48 17.14
C ALA A 210 -8.05 -8.10 16.09
N GLY A 211 -6.82 -7.90 16.53
CA GLY A 211 -5.70 -7.58 15.63
C GLY A 211 -5.40 -8.72 14.65
N GLY A 212 -4.75 -8.36 13.55
CA GLY A 212 -4.38 -9.26 12.45
C GLY A 212 -4.43 -8.52 11.12
N ALA A 213 -4.12 -9.22 10.02
CA ALA A 213 -4.16 -8.63 8.69
C ALA A 213 -5.54 -8.02 8.39
N GLY A 214 -5.56 -6.82 7.81
CA GLY A 214 -6.79 -6.09 7.47
C GLY A 214 -7.40 -5.29 8.63
N THR A 215 -6.64 -5.03 9.69
CA THR A 215 -7.07 -4.18 10.82
C THR A 215 -6.11 -3.04 11.09
N VAL A 216 -6.64 -1.89 11.51
CA VAL A 216 -5.84 -0.75 11.95
C VAL A 216 -5.25 -1.05 13.32
N HIS A 217 -3.93 -0.90 13.44
CA HIS A 217 -3.20 -1.03 14.69
C HIS A 217 -3.34 0.24 15.54
N HIS A 218 -3.14 1.41 14.94
CA HIS A 218 -3.26 2.71 15.62
C HIS A 218 -3.56 3.85 14.64
N VAL A 219 -4.01 4.98 15.20
CA VAL A 219 -4.14 6.26 14.51
C VAL A 219 -3.37 7.33 15.25
N ALA A 220 -2.62 8.14 14.50
CA ALA A 220 -1.78 9.19 15.04
C ALA A 220 -2.35 10.58 14.77
N TRP A 221 -2.18 11.47 15.74
CA TRP A 221 -2.60 12.86 15.72
C TRP A 221 -1.39 13.80 15.67
N ARG A 222 -1.49 14.81 14.81
CA ARG A 222 -0.42 15.79 14.58
C ARG A 222 -0.24 16.71 15.77
N VAL A 223 1.02 16.86 16.18
CA VAL A 223 1.49 17.97 17.01
C VAL A 223 2.64 18.68 16.26
N PRO A 224 2.73 20.01 16.32
CA PRO A 224 3.68 20.77 15.50
C PRO A 224 5.15 20.51 15.87
N ASP A 225 5.43 20.20 17.13
CA ASP A 225 6.79 20.09 17.67
C ASP A 225 6.84 19.28 18.97
N ASP A 226 8.06 18.97 19.42
CA ASP A 226 8.36 18.21 20.64
C ASP A 226 7.81 18.91 21.89
N ALA A 227 7.87 20.24 21.95
CA ALA A 227 7.38 21.01 23.08
C ALA A 227 5.86 20.83 23.24
N THR A 228 5.13 20.86 22.13
CA THR A 228 3.69 20.60 22.08
C THR A 228 3.38 19.14 22.37
N GLN A 229 4.17 18.19 21.87
CA GLN A 229 4.01 16.78 22.18
C GLN A 229 4.10 16.52 23.70
N LEU A 230 5.08 17.12 24.38
CA LEU A 230 5.26 16.99 25.83
C LEU A 230 4.08 17.59 26.61
N GLN A 231 3.58 18.76 26.19
CA GLN A 231 2.39 19.37 26.80
C GLN A 231 1.15 18.49 26.62
N MET A 232 0.95 17.95 25.41
CA MET A 232 -0.17 17.05 25.11
C MET A 232 -0.05 15.74 25.89
N ARG A 233 1.15 15.16 26.01
CA ARG A 233 1.40 14.00 26.85
C ARG A 233 1.04 14.26 28.31
N GLU A 234 1.43 15.39 28.88
CA GLU A 234 1.06 15.77 30.25
C GLU A 234 -0.46 15.89 30.41
N ARG A 235 -1.14 16.43 29.40
CA ARG A 235 -2.61 16.54 29.37
C ARG A 235 -3.29 15.17 29.34
N VAL A 236 -2.76 14.23 28.55
CA VAL A 236 -3.20 12.82 28.53
C VAL A 236 -3.01 12.16 29.90
N THR A 237 -1.87 12.38 30.57
CA THR A 237 -1.63 11.89 31.94
C THR A 237 -2.63 12.51 32.95
N LYS A 238 -2.87 13.83 32.87
CA LYS A 238 -3.84 14.53 33.73
C LYS A 238 -5.28 14.06 33.52
N ALA A 239 -5.60 13.55 32.33
CA ALA A 239 -6.89 12.92 32.03
C ALA A 239 -7.03 11.49 32.60
N GLY A 240 -6.01 10.99 33.32
CA GLY A 240 -6.02 9.65 33.92
C GLY A 240 -5.68 8.52 32.95
N LEU A 241 -5.13 8.84 31.78
CA LEU A 241 -4.65 7.86 30.80
C LEU A 241 -3.15 7.60 31.00
N ASP A 242 -2.65 6.52 30.38
CA ASP A 242 -1.27 6.05 30.55
C ASP A 242 -0.46 6.21 29.25
N PRO A 243 0.10 7.40 28.96
CA PRO A 243 0.90 7.61 27.77
C PRO A 243 2.33 7.10 27.96
N THR A 244 2.88 6.49 26.91
CA THR A 244 4.29 6.07 26.86
C THR A 244 5.24 7.25 27.08
N PRO A 245 6.53 6.99 27.38
CA PRO A 245 7.58 7.97 27.12
C PRO A 245 7.57 8.42 25.65
N VAL A 246 8.28 9.52 25.37
CA VAL A 246 8.56 9.92 23.98
C VAL A 246 9.48 8.89 23.34
N ILE A 247 9.12 8.43 22.14
CA ILE A 247 9.86 7.44 21.37
C ILE A 247 10.33 8.09 20.07
N ASP A 248 11.62 7.97 19.75
CA ASP A 248 12.19 8.42 18.49
C ASP A 248 11.94 7.38 17.39
N ARG A 249 11.13 7.75 16.39
CA ARG A 249 10.85 6.94 15.20
C ARG A 249 11.62 7.44 13.97
N HIS A 250 12.69 8.20 14.19
CA HIS A 250 13.57 8.84 13.20
C HIS A 250 12.91 9.94 12.34
N TYR A 251 11.74 9.67 11.80
CA TYR A 251 10.97 10.56 10.92
C TYR A 251 10.06 11.51 11.70
N PHE A 252 9.74 11.15 12.95
CA PHE A 252 8.94 11.89 13.91
C PHE A 252 9.18 11.29 15.30
N HIS A 253 8.80 12.03 16.34
CA HIS A 253 8.69 11.51 17.69
C HIS A 253 7.25 11.05 17.96
N SER A 254 7.09 10.01 18.77
CA SER A 254 5.80 9.38 19.06
C SER A 254 5.53 9.26 20.56
N VAL A 255 4.27 9.47 20.95
CA VAL A 255 3.73 9.11 22.27
C VAL A 255 2.43 8.33 22.08
N TYR A 256 2.38 7.10 22.56
CA TYR A 256 1.20 6.23 22.41
C TYR A 256 0.38 6.20 23.70
N PHE A 257 -0.94 6.10 23.57
CA PHE A 257 -1.84 5.83 24.70
C PHE A 257 -3.11 5.18 24.20
N ARG A 258 -3.69 4.28 25.00
CA ARG A 258 -4.96 3.63 24.66
C ARG A 258 -6.12 4.43 25.26
N GLU A 259 -7.07 4.85 24.43
CA GLU A 259 -8.28 5.52 24.91
C GLU A 259 -9.29 4.49 25.47
N PRO A 260 -10.25 4.90 26.30
CA PRO A 260 -11.14 3.95 27.02
C PRO A 260 -11.98 3.03 26.12
N GLY A 261 -12.32 3.46 24.91
CA GLY A 261 -13.00 2.64 23.89
C GLY A 261 -12.13 1.52 23.33
N GLY A 262 -10.82 1.53 23.58
CA GLY A 262 -9.86 0.50 23.24
C GLY A 262 -8.95 0.84 22.05
N VAL A 263 -9.18 1.94 21.34
CA VAL A 263 -8.34 2.36 20.21
C VAL A 263 -6.97 2.82 20.72
N LEU A 264 -5.91 2.44 20.01
CA LEU A 264 -4.57 2.96 20.29
C LEU A 264 -4.39 4.29 19.55
N PHE A 265 -4.25 5.37 20.30
CA PHE A 265 -3.91 6.69 19.80
C PHE A 265 -2.42 6.96 19.92
N GLU A 266 -1.94 7.82 19.02
CA GLU A 266 -0.57 8.32 19.03
C GLU A 266 -0.58 9.85 18.88
N LEU A 267 0.33 10.53 19.56
CA LEU A 267 0.70 11.91 19.28
C LEU A 267 2.02 11.89 18.52
N ALA A 268 2.03 12.35 17.28
CA ALA A 268 3.19 12.32 16.38
C ALA A 268 3.58 13.74 15.95
N THR A 269 4.86 14.06 16.04
CA THR A 269 5.39 15.37 15.63
C THR A 269 5.43 15.50 14.12
N ASP A 270 5.04 16.65 13.58
CA ASP A 270 5.18 16.93 12.14
C ASP A 270 6.65 16.86 11.65
N PRO A 271 7.65 17.45 12.32
CA PRO A 271 9.05 17.30 11.97
C PRO A 271 9.68 15.99 12.54
N PRO A 272 10.83 15.54 11.97
CA PRO A 272 11.55 16.13 10.82
C PRO A 272 11.02 15.72 9.43
N GLY A 273 10.22 14.66 9.32
CA GLY A 273 9.70 14.13 8.06
C GLY A 273 10.67 13.20 7.31
N PHE A 274 10.22 12.65 6.18
CA PHE A 274 10.93 11.59 5.46
C PHE A 274 12.13 12.04 4.62
N THR A 275 12.31 13.35 4.46
CA THR A 275 13.42 13.93 3.68
C THR A 275 14.70 14.09 4.50
N ILE A 276 14.70 13.68 5.77
CA ILE A 276 15.87 13.77 6.65
C ILE A 276 17.01 12.85 6.21
N ASP A 277 16.69 11.69 5.63
CA ASP A 277 17.64 10.62 5.28
C ASP A 277 17.58 10.18 3.80
N GLU A 278 16.62 10.68 3.02
CA GLU A 278 16.51 10.46 1.57
C GLU A 278 16.09 11.75 0.84
N PRO A 279 16.65 12.06 -0.34
CA PRO A 279 16.17 13.18 -1.15
C PRO A 279 14.78 12.90 -1.72
N VAL A 280 13.96 13.94 -1.91
CA VAL A 280 12.58 13.84 -2.42
C VAL A 280 12.49 12.98 -3.69
N ALA A 281 13.45 13.08 -4.62
CA ALA A 281 13.43 12.32 -5.87
C ALA A 281 13.59 10.79 -5.70
N ARG A 282 14.07 10.31 -4.55
CA ARG A 282 14.42 8.90 -4.30
C ARG A 282 13.72 8.29 -3.08
N LEU A 283 12.74 9.00 -2.50
CA LEU A 283 11.97 8.52 -1.35
C LEU A 283 11.38 7.14 -1.61
N GLY A 284 11.58 6.23 -0.65
CA GLY A 284 11.02 4.88 -0.67
C GLY A 284 11.76 3.87 -1.56
N GLU A 285 12.78 4.30 -2.31
CA GLU A 285 13.51 3.40 -3.20
C GLU A 285 14.49 2.49 -2.45
N ARG A 286 15.09 2.96 -1.35
CA ARG A 286 16.07 2.19 -0.57
C ARG A 286 15.45 1.67 0.71
N LEU A 287 15.99 0.57 1.23
CA LEU A 287 15.69 0.14 2.59
C LEU A 287 16.48 1.03 3.55
N MET A 288 15.79 1.94 4.23
CA MET A 288 16.38 2.77 5.27
C MET A 288 16.29 2.03 6.61
N LEU A 289 17.38 1.99 7.37
CA LEU A 289 17.38 1.35 8.68
C LEU A 289 17.63 2.38 9.77
N PRO A 290 16.97 2.25 10.93
CA PRO A 290 17.36 2.97 12.13
C PRO A 290 18.85 2.75 12.42
N ARG A 291 19.53 3.79 12.93
CA ARG A 291 20.99 3.75 13.18
C ARG A 291 21.42 2.53 14.00
N GLN A 292 20.61 2.11 14.98
CA GLN A 292 20.87 0.94 15.82
C GLN A 292 20.89 -0.38 15.04
N TYR A 293 20.26 -0.46 13.87
CA TYR A 293 20.15 -1.67 13.04
C TYR A 293 21.07 -1.69 11.82
N GLU A 294 21.72 -0.56 11.49
CA GLU A 294 22.64 -0.50 10.33
C GLU A 294 23.79 -1.52 10.42
N ALA A 295 24.31 -1.81 11.61
CA ALA A 295 25.33 -2.84 11.81
C ALA A 295 24.86 -4.26 11.43
N HIS A 296 23.55 -4.49 11.37
CA HIS A 296 22.90 -5.75 11.06
C HIS A 296 22.20 -5.77 9.70
N ARG A 297 22.44 -4.76 8.83
CA ARG A 297 21.77 -4.58 7.54
C ARG A 297 21.68 -5.85 6.70
N THR A 298 22.81 -6.53 6.49
CA THR A 298 22.86 -7.75 5.65
C THR A 298 21.99 -8.87 6.20
N GLN A 299 21.91 -9.00 7.54
CA GLN A 299 21.06 -10.02 8.18
C GLN A 299 19.58 -9.66 8.02
N ILE A 300 19.23 -8.39 8.25
CA ILE A 300 17.86 -7.88 8.11
C ILE A 300 17.37 -8.01 6.66
N GLU A 301 18.16 -7.56 5.69
CA GLU A 301 17.83 -7.64 4.27
C GLU A 301 17.61 -9.08 3.79
N ALA A 302 18.29 -10.06 4.39
CA ALA A 302 18.12 -11.47 4.05
C ALA A 302 16.84 -12.10 4.64
N LEU A 303 16.27 -11.52 5.71
CA LEU A 303 15.04 -11.99 6.35
C LEU A 303 13.79 -11.37 5.73
N LEU A 304 13.90 -10.16 5.23
CA LEU A 304 12.79 -9.43 4.65
C LEU A 304 12.34 -10.09 3.33
N PRO A 305 11.02 -10.33 3.14
CA PRO A 305 10.51 -10.85 1.87
C PRO A 305 10.90 -9.92 0.71
N PRO A 306 11.29 -10.45 -0.46
CA PRO A 306 11.56 -9.60 -1.61
C PRO A 306 10.29 -8.85 -2.03
N ILE A 307 10.44 -7.58 -2.40
CA ILE A 307 9.40 -6.78 -3.04
C ILE A 307 9.95 -6.10 -4.30
N HIS A 308 9.11 -6.01 -5.32
CA HIS A 308 9.37 -5.36 -6.59
C HIS A 308 8.79 -3.94 -6.56
N LEU A 309 9.68 -2.95 -6.58
CA LEU A 309 9.28 -1.55 -6.57
C LEU A 309 8.71 -1.14 -7.95
N PRO A 310 7.74 -0.21 -7.99
CA PRO A 310 7.30 0.38 -9.25
C PRO A 310 8.46 1.12 -9.92
N VAL A 311 8.63 0.92 -11.22
CA VAL A 311 9.63 1.64 -12.01
C VAL A 311 9.30 3.15 -12.00
N PRO A 312 10.24 4.05 -11.66
CA PRO A 312 9.98 5.50 -11.62
C PRO A 312 9.48 6.02 -12.97
N ALA A 313 8.56 7.00 -12.97
CA ALA A 313 8.05 7.62 -14.21
C ALA A 313 9.16 8.29 -15.05
N SER A 314 10.24 8.77 -14.41
CA SER A 314 11.43 9.31 -15.09
C SER A 314 12.26 8.22 -15.78
N ALA A 315 12.30 7.01 -15.21
CA ALA A 315 12.84 5.83 -15.88
C ALA A 315 11.90 5.35 -16.98
N ALA A 316 10.57 5.41 -16.79
CA ALA A 316 9.59 5.15 -17.85
C ALA A 316 9.74 6.13 -19.03
N THR A 317 10.14 7.38 -18.78
CA THR A 317 10.39 8.40 -19.82
C THR A 317 11.76 8.20 -20.50
N LEU A 318 12.81 7.82 -19.76
CA LEU A 318 14.08 7.39 -20.37
C LEU A 318 13.88 6.14 -21.23
N LEU A 319 13.05 5.20 -20.78
CA LEU A 319 12.60 4.02 -21.54
C LEU A 319 11.69 4.36 -22.74
N THR A 320 11.12 5.56 -22.82
CA THR A 320 10.48 6.06 -24.07
C THR A 320 11.48 6.65 -25.07
N SER A 321 12.74 6.87 -24.69
CA SER A 321 13.77 7.52 -25.52
C SER A 321 15.02 6.68 -25.81
N THR A 322 15.17 5.53 -25.15
CA THR A 322 16.21 4.55 -25.46
C THR A 322 15.56 3.23 -25.83
N THR A 323 15.64 2.89 -27.11
CA THR A 323 15.35 1.56 -27.65
C THR A 323 16.20 0.52 -26.92
N GLY A 324 15.56 -0.46 -26.27
CA GLY A 324 16.22 -1.55 -25.54
C GLY A 324 15.59 -1.86 -24.15
N PRO A 325 14.99 -3.03 -23.89
CA PRO A 325 14.03 -3.23 -22.78
C PRO A 325 14.24 -4.47 -21.90
N GLU A 326 13.99 -4.28 -20.61
CA GLU A 326 13.46 -5.20 -19.58
C GLU A 326 12.89 -4.22 -18.53
N ASP A 327 11.60 -4.07 -18.24
CA ASP A 327 10.61 -5.02 -17.72
C ASP A 327 9.26 -4.68 -18.35
N VAL A 328 8.88 -5.43 -19.37
CA VAL A 328 7.49 -5.51 -19.74
C VAL A 328 6.83 -6.44 -18.72
N SER A 329 6.23 -5.84 -17.69
CA SER A 329 5.24 -6.51 -16.86
C SER A 329 4.30 -7.32 -17.76
N GLY A 330 3.86 -8.48 -17.31
CA GLY A 330 3.20 -9.47 -18.16
C GLY A 330 1.92 -9.03 -18.90
N ASP A 331 1.52 -7.77 -18.72
CA ASP A 331 0.43 -7.10 -19.42
C ASP A 331 0.83 -6.44 -20.75
N ALA A 332 2.10 -6.05 -20.99
CA ALA A 332 2.47 -5.32 -22.23
C ALA A 332 2.97 -6.20 -23.39
N LEU A 333 3.50 -7.40 -23.12
CA LEU A 333 3.75 -8.45 -24.13
C LEU A 333 2.67 -9.53 -24.12
N GLY A 334 1.71 -9.43 -23.21
CA GLY A 334 0.60 -10.37 -23.10
C GLY A 334 0.99 -11.73 -22.52
N PHE A 335 2.07 -11.88 -21.76
CA PHE A 335 2.32 -13.08 -20.95
C PHE A 335 3.00 -12.67 -19.65
N VAL A 336 2.61 -13.25 -18.51
CA VAL A 336 3.51 -13.28 -17.34
C VAL A 336 4.72 -14.12 -17.74
N HIS A 337 5.93 -13.58 -17.64
CA HIS A 337 7.13 -14.27 -18.11
C HIS A 337 8.37 -13.80 -17.37
N ARG A 338 9.40 -14.64 -17.43
CA ARG A 338 10.75 -14.33 -16.96
C ARG A 338 11.68 -14.27 -18.16
N TYR A 339 12.44 -13.19 -18.28
CA TYR A 339 13.60 -13.13 -19.17
C TYR A 339 14.88 -13.09 -18.32
N VAL A 340 15.89 -13.86 -18.73
CA VAL A 340 17.22 -13.88 -18.13
C VAL A 340 18.21 -13.61 -19.25
N PRO A 341 18.98 -12.52 -19.20
CA PRO A 341 19.91 -12.20 -20.26
C PRO A 341 21.08 -13.19 -20.31
N PRO A 342 21.72 -13.35 -21.48
CA PRO A 342 22.91 -14.18 -21.65
C PRO A 342 24.08 -13.75 -20.76
N ALA A 343 24.93 -14.70 -20.37
CA ALA A 343 26.09 -14.41 -19.53
C ALA A 343 27.24 -13.78 -20.33
N ALA A 344 27.80 -12.69 -19.81
CA ALA A 344 28.94 -12.00 -20.42
C ALA A 344 30.16 -12.92 -20.54
N GLY A 345 30.77 -12.99 -21.73
CA GLY A 345 32.00 -13.76 -22.00
C GLY A 345 31.80 -15.18 -22.53
N ALA A 346 30.56 -15.62 -22.75
CA ALA A 346 30.25 -16.90 -23.39
C ALA A 346 29.96 -16.71 -24.89
N GLU A 347 30.99 -16.55 -25.73
CA GLU A 347 30.85 -16.06 -27.13
C GLU A 347 29.84 -16.85 -28.00
N LEU A 348 29.67 -18.16 -27.78
CA LEU A 348 28.71 -18.99 -28.52
C LEU A 348 27.33 -19.06 -27.86
N ALA A 349 27.27 -19.19 -26.53
CA ALA A 349 26.01 -19.31 -25.81
C ALA A 349 25.30 -17.96 -25.67
N GLY A 350 26.06 -16.87 -25.54
CA GLY A 350 25.53 -15.53 -25.29
C GLY A 350 24.80 -14.88 -26.47
N SER A 351 24.81 -15.51 -27.65
CA SER A 351 24.02 -15.11 -28.83
C SER A 351 22.77 -15.97 -29.05
N THR A 352 22.50 -16.91 -28.12
CA THR A 352 21.35 -17.82 -28.21
C THR A 352 20.42 -17.57 -27.03
N THR A 353 19.12 -17.46 -27.32
CA THR A 353 18.08 -17.39 -26.29
C THR A 353 17.20 -18.63 -26.35
N LEU A 354 17.04 -19.30 -25.21
CA LEU A 354 16.18 -20.47 -25.07
C LEU A 354 14.75 -20.03 -24.74
N LEU A 355 13.76 -20.47 -25.52
CA LEU A 355 12.34 -20.36 -25.17
C LEU A 355 11.95 -21.56 -24.31
N LEU A 356 11.55 -21.31 -23.06
CA LEU A 356 11.24 -22.34 -22.07
C LEU A 356 9.73 -22.41 -21.83
N LEU A 357 9.10 -23.53 -22.22
CA LEU A 357 7.65 -23.72 -22.09
C LEU A 357 7.35 -24.80 -21.05
N HIS A 358 6.82 -24.40 -19.89
CA HIS A 358 6.53 -25.30 -18.78
C HIS A 358 5.40 -26.32 -19.08
N GLY A 359 5.38 -27.42 -18.31
CA GLY A 359 4.30 -28.41 -18.34
C GLY A 359 3.02 -27.94 -17.63
N THR A 360 1.94 -28.72 -17.70
CA THR A 360 0.70 -28.37 -16.97
C THR A 360 0.98 -28.29 -15.46
N GLY A 361 0.57 -27.19 -14.82
CA GLY A 361 0.78 -26.93 -13.39
C GLY A 361 2.10 -26.24 -13.05
N GLY A 362 2.96 -26.01 -14.04
CA GLY A 362 4.18 -25.25 -13.85
C GLY A 362 4.02 -23.73 -14.05
N ASP A 363 5.13 -23.02 -13.93
CA ASP A 363 5.23 -21.56 -14.09
C ASP A 363 6.50 -21.10 -14.86
N GLU A 364 6.71 -19.78 -14.92
CA GLU A 364 7.81 -19.12 -15.61
C GLU A 364 9.20 -19.37 -15.00
N GLU A 365 9.29 -19.88 -13.77
CA GLU A 365 10.56 -20.13 -13.09
C GLU A 365 11.02 -21.59 -13.24
N ASP A 366 10.08 -22.53 -13.37
CA ASP A 366 10.32 -23.99 -13.28
C ASP A 366 11.44 -24.52 -14.19
N LEU A 367 11.52 -24.02 -15.42
CA LEU A 367 12.45 -24.54 -16.42
C LEU A 367 13.77 -23.77 -16.48
N ILE A 368 13.93 -22.67 -15.75
CA ILE A 368 15.17 -21.88 -15.76
C ILE A 368 16.38 -22.69 -15.29
N PRO A 369 16.31 -23.48 -14.20
CA PRO A 369 17.42 -24.36 -13.81
C PRO A 369 17.80 -25.35 -14.91
N LEU A 370 16.80 -25.91 -15.62
CA LEU A 370 17.04 -26.81 -16.74
C LEU A 370 17.72 -26.07 -17.89
N GLY A 371 17.22 -24.90 -18.29
CA GLY A 371 17.83 -24.06 -19.33
C GLY A 371 19.30 -23.74 -19.06
N ARG A 372 19.63 -23.37 -17.82
CA ARG A 372 21.03 -23.13 -17.39
C ARG A 372 21.93 -24.36 -17.54
N SER A 373 21.40 -25.56 -17.31
CA SER A 373 22.14 -26.82 -17.45
C SER A 373 22.27 -27.29 -18.90
N LEU A 374 21.27 -27.00 -19.74
CA LEU A 374 21.25 -27.40 -21.15
C LEU A 374 22.21 -26.57 -22.00
N LEU A 375 22.19 -25.24 -21.84
CA LEU A 375 23.11 -24.34 -22.56
C LEU A 375 23.60 -23.23 -21.61
N PRO A 376 24.67 -23.50 -20.83
CA PRO A 376 25.22 -22.53 -19.90
C PRO A 376 25.63 -21.22 -20.60
N GLY A 377 25.11 -20.11 -20.10
CA GLY A 377 25.40 -18.77 -20.61
C GLY A 377 24.45 -18.25 -21.70
N ALA A 378 23.49 -19.06 -22.15
CA ALA A 378 22.42 -18.61 -23.03
C ALA A 378 21.42 -17.68 -22.31
N GLY A 379 20.80 -16.79 -23.08
CA GLY A 379 19.61 -16.08 -22.63
C GLY A 379 18.45 -17.08 -22.44
N MET A 380 17.48 -16.74 -21.60
CA MET A 380 16.31 -17.58 -21.35
C MET A 380 15.05 -16.72 -21.35
N LEU A 381 14.06 -17.08 -22.16
CA LEU A 381 12.73 -16.49 -22.20
C LEU A 381 11.72 -17.54 -21.76
N SER A 382 11.05 -17.33 -20.64
CA SER A 382 10.19 -18.34 -19.99
C SER A 382 8.82 -17.76 -19.68
N PRO A 383 7.79 -17.96 -20.52
CA PRO A 383 6.43 -17.51 -20.25
C PRO A 383 5.61 -18.49 -19.39
N ARG A 384 4.66 -17.96 -18.60
CA ARG A 384 3.62 -18.72 -17.89
C ARG A 384 2.37 -18.85 -18.77
N GLY A 385 1.89 -20.07 -18.93
CA GLY A 385 0.66 -20.38 -19.63
C GLY A 385 -0.57 -19.68 -19.02
N LYS A 386 -1.39 -19.06 -19.87
CA LYS A 386 -2.54 -18.22 -19.49
C LYS A 386 -3.78 -19.01 -19.05
N MET A 387 -3.88 -20.27 -19.45
CA MET A 387 -5.06 -21.08 -19.17
C MET A 387 -4.92 -21.74 -17.81
N LEU A 388 -6.01 -21.78 -17.04
CA LEU A 388 -6.05 -22.50 -15.77
C LEU A 388 -6.93 -23.75 -15.92
N GLU A 389 -6.35 -24.93 -15.71
CA GLU A 389 -7.11 -26.18 -15.56
C GLU A 389 -7.12 -26.56 -14.08
N ARG A 390 -8.27 -26.43 -13.40
CA ARG A 390 -8.38 -26.69 -11.95
C ARG A 390 -7.36 -25.92 -11.10
N GLY A 391 -7.01 -24.71 -11.54
CA GLY A 391 -6.02 -23.84 -10.88
C GLY A 391 -4.57 -24.05 -11.32
N ALA A 392 -4.28 -25.07 -12.14
CA ALA A 392 -2.95 -25.34 -12.69
C ALA A 392 -2.73 -24.57 -14.01
N PRO A 393 -1.66 -23.74 -14.15
CA PRO A 393 -1.36 -23.04 -15.40
C PRO A 393 -1.02 -23.96 -16.56
N ARG A 394 -1.36 -23.54 -17.78
CA ARG A 394 -1.05 -24.22 -19.05
C ARG A 394 -1.21 -23.30 -20.26
N PHE A 395 -0.65 -23.68 -21.40
CA PHE A 395 -0.65 -22.85 -22.61
C PHE A 395 -1.95 -22.89 -23.41
N PHE A 396 -2.71 -23.99 -23.38
CA PHE A 396 -3.93 -24.15 -24.15
C PHE A 396 -4.94 -25.08 -23.45
N ARG A 397 -6.21 -24.99 -23.84
CA ARG A 397 -7.31 -25.80 -23.34
C ARG A 397 -7.31 -27.21 -23.93
N ARG A 398 -7.89 -28.13 -23.18
CA ARG A 398 -8.25 -29.47 -23.66
C ARG A 398 -9.69 -29.76 -23.28
N LEU A 399 -10.37 -30.54 -24.10
CA LEU A 399 -11.75 -30.98 -23.85
C LEU A 399 -11.77 -32.23 -22.96
N ALA A 400 -10.77 -33.09 -23.11
CA ALA A 400 -10.51 -34.24 -22.25
C ALA A 400 -9.01 -34.59 -22.28
N GLU A 401 -8.59 -35.57 -21.48
CA GLU A 401 -7.24 -36.09 -21.57
C GLU A 401 -6.95 -36.66 -22.96
N GLY A 402 -5.87 -36.20 -23.60
CA GLY A 402 -5.54 -36.54 -24.99
C GLY A 402 -6.42 -35.91 -26.08
N VAL A 403 -7.44 -35.12 -25.70
CA VAL A 403 -8.35 -34.45 -26.65
C VAL A 403 -8.22 -32.94 -26.50
N PHE A 404 -7.42 -32.33 -27.37
CA PHE A 404 -7.18 -30.89 -27.34
C PHE A 404 -8.33 -30.10 -27.93
N ASP A 405 -8.53 -28.90 -27.39
CA ASP A 405 -9.37 -27.89 -28.01
C ASP A 405 -8.54 -27.28 -29.15
N GLN A 406 -8.78 -27.73 -30.38
CA GLN A 406 -7.96 -27.37 -31.53
C GLN A 406 -8.08 -25.88 -31.90
N GLU A 407 -9.25 -25.28 -31.62
CA GLU A 407 -9.50 -23.86 -31.87
C GLU A 407 -8.75 -23.00 -30.84
N ASP A 408 -8.84 -23.34 -29.55
CA ASP A 408 -8.05 -22.65 -28.53
C ASP A 408 -6.54 -22.89 -28.73
N LEU A 409 -6.10 -24.10 -29.09
CA LEU A 409 -4.70 -24.38 -29.39
C LEU A 409 -4.18 -23.50 -30.53
N ALA A 410 -4.92 -23.37 -31.64
CA ALA A 410 -4.53 -22.52 -32.75
C ALA A 410 -4.42 -21.04 -32.33
N HIS A 411 -5.43 -20.54 -31.63
CA HIS A 411 -5.46 -19.17 -31.13
C HIS A 411 -4.30 -18.88 -30.16
N ARG A 412 -4.02 -19.77 -29.22
CA ARG A 412 -2.93 -19.62 -28.25
C ARG A 412 -1.55 -19.76 -28.88
N THR A 413 -1.44 -20.51 -29.98
CA THR A 413 -0.21 -20.58 -30.77
C THR A 413 0.09 -19.25 -31.44
N GLU A 414 -0.92 -18.58 -32.02
CA GLU A 414 -0.79 -17.23 -32.57
C GLU A 414 -0.40 -16.23 -31.47
N GLU A 415 -1.07 -16.28 -30.32
CA GLU A 415 -0.77 -15.42 -29.17
C GLU A 415 0.67 -15.61 -28.65
N LEU A 416 1.15 -16.84 -28.58
CA LEU A 416 2.54 -17.14 -28.19
C LEU A 416 3.53 -16.68 -29.26
N ALA A 417 3.21 -16.83 -30.55
CA ALA A 417 4.06 -16.38 -31.63
C ALA A 417 4.19 -14.85 -31.66
N GLU A 418 3.08 -14.13 -31.47
CA GLU A 418 3.07 -12.69 -31.31
C GLU A 418 3.90 -12.24 -30.10
N PHE A 419 3.74 -12.93 -28.96
CA PHE A 419 4.58 -12.72 -27.78
C PHE A 419 6.06 -12.90 -28.10
N VAL A 420 6.46 -13.98 -28.78
CA VAL A 420 7.88 -14.24 -29.11
C VAL A 420 8.42 -13.16 -30.04
N VAL A 421 7.68 -12.78 -31.09
CA VAL A 421 8.09 -11.70 -32.01
C VAL A 421 8.24 -10.38 -31.27
N ALA A 422 7.30 -10.08 -30.39
CA ALA A 422 7.35 -8.88 -29.58
C ALA A 422 8.52 -8.94 -28.58
N ALA A 423 8.74 -10.07 -27.93
CA ALA A 423 9.86 -10.31 -27.03
C ALA A 423 11.23 -10.20 -27.72
N THR A 424 11.37 -10.62 -28.98
CA THR A 424 12.62 -10.43 -29.76
C THR A 424 12.92 -8.96 -29.99
N ARG A 425 11.90 -8.17 -30.36
CA ARG A 425 12.06 -6.72 -30.56
C ARG A 425 12.24 -5.97 -29.26
N THR A 426 11.58 -6.48 -28.22
CA THR A 426 11.76 -6.05 -26.87
C THR A 426 13.19 -6.44 -26.53
N TYR A 427 13.50 -7.61 -26.01
CA TYR A 427 14.79 -7.98 -25.41
C TYR A 427 16.03 -8.00 -26.33
N GLU A 428 15.94 -7.51 -27.57
CA GLU A 428 17.02 -7.48 -28.57
C GLU A 428 17.67 -8.86 -28.80
N LEU A 429 16.81 -9.89 -28.96
CA LEU A 429 17.20 -11.31 -29.03
C LEU A 429 17.78 -11.77 -30.37
#